data_AF-A0A9E3KI11-F1
#
_entry.id   AF-A0A9E3KI11-F1
#
_cell.length_a   1.000
_cell.length_b   1.000
_cell.length_c   1.000
_cell.angle_alpha   90.00
_cell.angle_beta   90.00
_cell.angle_gamma   90.00
#
_symmetry.space_group_name_H-M   'P 1'
#
loop_
_entity.id
_entity.type
_entity.pdbx_description
1 polymer ?
#
loop_
_entity_poly.entity_id
_entity_poly.type
_entity_poly.pdbx_seq_one_letter_code
_entity_poly.pdbx_strand_id
1 'polypeptide(L)'
;MKPFAKPVFPLLLILSVYAAQAQLRETFDIITFTPPKGWQRESTNNVVSFVITNNKTGNWSRLSVYKSIISNRTPAADFDHEWNELVTKVYQGSTKPVPETSVEDGWTAHSGVSPFTWQGKSSLILLNTISGYGREVVITVTMNSQTYMSHIQAFLNSIDLQKPSQSPSSTVPAPTLTQSDPKPVTSGANGSGITKSTTYFDDGWTAKAMDDYVLVTKENTKFYIHYGFPIPPNSLSSESGTTKENWDKLITPRYDVINLWLNPDVGSFGGLYNYYAEGTAIERSTGNQVFIGFRTIINGAYFCVEAVAPTKEEYLKHFPSIASLKDMRGSNRFAVTKQDVVGDWSGSDGSALQYYNVYTGQSAGMQYSQGGQEFFFRSTDDYNANISGAIGTMGGSQVFFNDKHKGTFNVTDWEITFTGYGGKTQVFTAYFEAVRGGRILHMAKKDAPGVHYPLVKVK
;
A
#
# COMPACT_ATOMS: atom_id res chain seq x y z
N MET A 1 81.80 -46.94 -29.68
CA MET A 1 81.66 -45.47 -29.55
C MET A 1 80.35 -45.19 -28.81
N LYS A 2 80.48 -44.97 -27.49
CA LYS A 2 80.19 -43.73 -26.75
C LYS A 2 78.68 -43.54 -26.41
N PRO A 3 78.34 -43.44 -25.11
CA PRO A 3 76.97 -43.31 -24.62
C PRO A 3 76.54 -41.84 -24.58
N PHE A 4 75.23 -41.56 -24.60
CA PHE A 4 74.70 -40.25 -24.26
C PHE A 4 73.59 -40.35 -23.23
N ALA A 5 73.71 -39.43 -22.28
CA ALA A 5 73.09 -39.33 -20.98
C ALA A 5 71.63 -38.87 -21.01
N LYS A 6 70.94 -39.11 -19.88
CA LYS A 6 69.60 -38.64 -19.54
C LYS A 6 69.42 -37.13 -19.75
N PRO A 7 68.20 -36.68 -20.05
CA PRO A 7 67.66 -35.46 -19.49
C PRO A 7 66.59 -35.77 -18.43
N VAL A 8 66.79 -35.16 -17.27
CA VAL A 8 65.85 -35.02 -16.17
C VAL A 8 64.65 -34.21 -16.68
N PHE A 9 63.44 -34.77 -16.61
CA PHE A 9 62.21 -33.99 -16.80
C PHE A 9 61.66 -33.61 -15.42
N PRO A 10 61.49 -32.32 -15.11
CA PRO A 10 61.01 -31.90 -13.82
C PRO A 10 59.53 -32.22 -13.71
N LEU A 11 59.16 -32.84 -12.58
CA LEU A 11 57.80 -32.98 -12.09
C LEU A 11 57.23 -31.57 -11.87
N LEU A 12 56.46 -31.05 -12.82
CA LEU A 12 55.67 -29.84 -12.61
C LEU A 12 54.47 -30.21 -11.74
N LEU A 13 54.62 -29.99 -10.44
CA LEU A 13 53.56 -30.03 -9.45
C LEU A 13 52.57 -28.90 -9.78
N ILE A 14 51.57 -29.18 -10.61
CA ILE A 14 50.39 -28.32 -10.71
C ILE A 14 49.64 -28.50 -9.39
N LEU A 15 49.92 -27.61 -8.43
CA LEU A 15 49.00 -27.36 -7.33
C LEU A 15 47.67 -26.97 -7.97
N SER A 16 46.77 -27.95 -8.06
CA SER A 16 45.34 -27.68 -8.09
C SER A 16 45.01 -26.98 -6.78
N VAL A 17 45.10 -25.65 -6.81
CA VAL A 17 44.49 -24.80 -5.80
C VAL A 17 43.00 -25.10 -5.91
N TYR A 18 42.54 -26.04 -5.10
CA TYR A 18 41.15 -26.08 -4.67
C TYR A 18 40.94 -24.76 -3.92
N ALA A 19 40.63 -23.71 -4.67
CA ALA A 19 39.95 -22.57 -4.10
C ALA A 19 38.63 -23.16 -3.59
N ALA A 20 38.60 -23.48 -2.29
CA ALA A 20 37.36 -23.53 -1.57
C ALA A 20 36.70 -22.19 -1.86
N GLN A 21 35.74 -22.18 -2.79
CA GLN A 21 34.83 -21.06 -2.92
C GLN A 21 34.06 -21.05 -1.60
N ALA A 22 34.62 -20.33 -0.62
CA ALA A 22 33.87 -19.91 0.54
C ALA A 22 32.63 -19.23 -0.04
N GLN A 23 31.47 -19.87 0.13
CA GLN A 23 30.22 -19.24 -0.28
C GLN A 23 30.13 -17.93 0.49
N LEU A 24 30.09 -16.83 -0.26
CA LEU A 24 29.95 -15.51 0.33
C LEU A 24 28.66 -15.50 1.16
N ARG A 25 28.77 -15.10 2.43
CA ARG A 25 27.61 -14.87 3.28
C ARG A 25 26.82 -13.71 2.68
N GLU A 26 25.49 -13.85 2.67
CA GLU A 26 24.57 -12.79 2.28
C GLU A 26 23.98 -12.15 3.54
N THR A 27 23.83 -10.83 3.51
CA THR A 27 23.09 -10.10 4.54
C THR A 27 21.79 -9.58 3.93
N PHE A 28 20.68 -9.89 4.59
CA PHE A 28 19.37 -9.35 4.29
C PHE A 28 18.80 -8.76 5.59
N ASP A 29 18.68 -7.43 5.61
CA ASP A 29 18.31 -6.69 6.81
C ASP A 29 19.29 -6.96 7.97
N ILE A 30 18.81 -7.34 9.16
CA ILE A 30 19.69 -7.66 10.31
C ILE A 30 20.23 -9.09 10.28
N ILE A 31 19.90 -9.89 9.26
CA ILE A 31 20.15 -11.33 9.22
C ILE A 31 21.26 -11.61 8.21
N THR A 32 22.34 -12.24 8.65
CA THR A 32 23.43 -12.70 7.77
C THR A 32 23.45 -14.22 7.73
N PHE A 33 23.46 -14.82 6.55
CA PHE A 33 23.37 -16.27 6.35
C PHE A 33 24.20 -16.73 5.15
N THR A 34 24.39 -18.04 5.01
CA THR A 34 25.06 -18.65 3.83
C THR A 34 23.99 -19.25 2.91
N PRO A 35 23.80 -18.73 1.67
CA PRO A 35 22.82 -19.26 0.74
C PRO A 35 23.02 -20.76 0.44
N PRO A 36 21.94 -21.57 0.34
CA PRO A 36 22.08 -22.99 0.04
C PRO A 36 22.57 -23.18 -1.41
N LYS A 37 23.64 -23.96 -1.59
CA LYS A 37 24.28 -24.14 -2.90
C LYS A 37 23.33 -24.81 -3.89
N GLY A 38 23.23 -24.23 -5.10
CA GLY A 38 22.46 -24.80 -6.21
C GLY A 38 20.95 -24.55 -6.14
N TRP A 39 20.48 -23.71 -5.22
CA TRP A 39 19.09 -23.28 -5.14
C TRP A 39 18.89 -21.99 -5.95
N GLN A 40 17.75 -21.87 -6.61
CA GLN A 40 17.36 -20.65 -7.31
C GLN A 40 16.99 -19.59 -6.27
N ARG A 41 17.63 -18.42 -6.36
CA ARG A 41 17.33 -17.27 -5.51
C ARG A 41 16.23 -16.42 -6.13
N GLU A 42 15.26 -16.04 -5.31
CA GLU A 42 14.21 -15.08 -5.61
C GLU A 42 14.22 -14.02 -4.52
N SER A 43 13.97 -12.75 -4.85
CA SER A 43 13.91 -11.72 -3.82
C SER A 43 12.93 -10.61 -4.16
N THR A 44 12.31 -10.09 -3.11
CA THR A 44 11.57 -8.82 -3.10
C THR A 44 12.20 -7.90 -2.06
N ASN A 45 11.61 -6.72 -1.83
CA ASN A 45 12.07 -5.83 -0.77
C ASN A 45 11.90 -6.40 0.66
N ASN A 46 11.01 -7.38 0.84
CA ASN A 46 10.59 -7.86 2.18
C ASN A 46 10.93 -9.33 2.46
N VAL A 47 11.28 -10.11 1.44
CA VAL A 47 11.64 -11.52 1.59
C VAL A 47 12.71 -11.92 0.57
N VAL A 48 13.66 -12.73 1.03
CA VAL A 48 14.58 -13.48 0.16
C VAL A 48 14.18 -14.95 0.25
N SER A 49 13.92 -15.57 -0.90
CA SER A 49 13.58 -16.98 -1.00
C SER A 49 14.65 -17.74 -1.79
N PHE A 50 14.88 -18.98 -1.39
CA PHE A 50 15.66 -19.96 -2.11
C PHE A 50 14.75 -21.13 -2.46
N VAL A 51 14.71 -21.52 -3.73
CA VAL A 51 13.83 -22.56 -4.25
C VAL A 51 14.66 -23.63 -4.95
N ILE A 52 14.35 -24.90 -4.70
CA ILE A 52 14.92 -26.02 -5.45
C ILE A 52 13.82 -26.99 -5.86
N THR A 53 13.90 -27.48 -7.08
CA THR A 53 12.99 -28.50 -7.63
C THR A 53 13.80 -29.53 -8.40
N ASN A 54 13.60 -30.81 -8.09
CA ASN A 54 14.13 -31.92 -8.87
C ASN A 54 13.05 -32.41 -9.84
N ASN A 55 13.20 -32.06 -11.12
CA ASN A 55 12.20 -32.41 -12.14
C ASN A 55 12.10 -33.92 -12.44
N LYS A 56 13.05 -34.75 -11.96
CA LYS A 56 12.99 -36.22 -12.12
C LYS A 56 12.19 -36.88 -11.00
N THR A 57 12.37 -36.44 -9.76
CA THR A 57 11.69 -37.05 -8.59
C THR A 57 10.44 -36.28 -8.16
N GLY A 58 10.28 -35.03 -8.60
CA GLY A 58 9.21 -34.13 -8.15
C GLY A 58 9.45 -33.54 -6.76
N ASN A 59 10.63 -33.74 -6.16
CA ASN A 59 10.96 -33.20 -4.84
C ASN A 59 11.28 -31.71 -4.95
N TRP A 60 10.65 -30.90 -4.11
CA TRP A 60 10.86 -29.46 -4.05
C TRP A 60 10.97 -28.97 -2.61
N SER A 61 11.65 -27.83 -2.45
CA SER A 61 11.66 -27.08 -1.20
C SER A 61 11.81 -25.59 -1.49
N ARG A 62 11.20 -24.77 -0.63
CA ARG A 62 11.37 -23.33 -0.59
C ARG A 62 11.71 -22.91 0.82
N LEU A 63 12.84 -22.23 0.98
CA LEU A 63 13.26 -21.55 2.19
C LEU A 63 13.06 -20.05 2.00
N SER A 64 12.44 -19.36 2.95
CA SER A 64 12.22 -17.91 2.87
C SER A 64 12.66 -17.23 4.15
N VAL A 65 13.46 -16.18 4.01
CA VAL A 65 13.88 -15.28 5.09
C VAL A 65 13.16 -13.96 4.93
N TYR A 66 12.38 -13.60 5.93
CA TYR A 66 11.63 -12.35 5.95
C TYR A 66 12.48 -11.25 6.58
N LYS A 67 12.30 -10.02 6.10
CA LYS A 67 12.93 -8.83 6.67
C LYS A 67 12.51 -8.69 8.13
N SER A 68 13.42 -8.33 9.04
CA SER A 68 13.04 -8.20 10.44
C SER A 68 12.02 -7.09 10.62
N ILE A 69 11.07 -7.33 11.52
CA ILE A 69 10.06 -6.36 11.92
C ILE A 69 10.35 -5.88 13.34
N ILE A 70 9.80 -4.72 13.70
CA ILE A 70 9.78 -4.31 15.11
C ILE A 70 8.72 -5.16 15.80
N SER A 71 9.09 -5.81 16.91
CA SER A 71 8.15 -6.52 17.76
C SER A 71 8.28 -6.06 19.20
N ASN A 72 7.14 -5.73 19.79
CA ASN A 72 6.96 -5.50 21.23
C ASN A 72 6.14 -6.64 21.88
N ARG A 73 5.89 -7.73 21.13
CA ARG A 73 5.21 -8.91 21.64
C ARG A 73 6.21 -9.79 22.38
N THR A 74 5.70 -10.77 23.13
CA THR A 74 6.55 -11.81 23.70
C THR A 74 6.94 -12.80 22.59
N PRO A 75 8.10 -13.49 22.69
CA PRO A 75 8.50 -14.48 21.67
C PRO A 75 7.42 -15.54 21.39
N ALA A 76 6.67 -15.97 22.40
CA ALA A 76 5.55 -16.90 22.22
C ALA A 76 4.38 -16.28 21.45
N ALA A 77 4.07 -15.00 21.71
CA ALA A 77 3.04 -14.27 20.98
C ALA A 77 3.46 -13.95 19.53
N ASP A 78 4.75 -13.74 19.30
CA ASP A 78 5.37 -13.64 17.96
C ASP A 78 5.21 -14.95 17.18
N PHE A 79 5.60 -16.09 17.78
CA PHE A 79 5.38 -17.40 17.16
C PHE A 79 3.89 -17.67 16.86
N ASP A 80 3.00 -17.38 17.80
CA ASP A 80 1.56 -17.59 17.61
C ASP A 80 0.97 -16.70 16.51
N HIS A 81 1.43 -15.45 16.43
CA HIS A 81 1.04 -14.51 15.40
C HIS A 81 1.49 -15.01 14.02
N GLU A 82 2.77 -15.29 13.86
CA GLU A 82 3.33 -15.71 12.56
C GLU A 82 2.83 -17.09 12.14
N TRP A 83 2.56 -17.99 13.09
CA TRP A 83 1.90 -19.25 12.78
C TRP A 83 0.51 -19.03 12.21
N ASN A 84 -0.27 -18.10 12.78
CA ASN A 84 -1.59 -17.79 12.25
C ASN A 84 -1.52 -17.16 10.86
N GLU A 85 -0.65 -16.15 10.69
CA GLU A 85 -0.57 -15.35 9.45
C GLU A 85 0.06 -16.11 8.29
N LEU A 86 1.18 -16.80 8.52
CA LEU A 86 1.98 -17.43 7.47
C LEU A 86 1.71 -18.92 7.31
N VAL A 87 1.14 -19.58 8.32
CA VAL A 87 0.87 -21.02 8.28
C VAL A 87 -0.63 -21.30 8.15
N THR A 88 -1.42 -20.96 9.16
CA THR A 88 -2.86 -21.32 9.23
C THR A 88 -3.69 -20.73 8.10
N LYS A 89 -3.51 -19.44 7.78
CA LYS A 89 -4.27 -18.77 6.70
C LYS A 89 -3.90 -19.25 5.30
N VAL A 90 -2.69 -19.79 5.15
CA VAL A 90 -2.07 -20.07 3.85
C VAL A 90 -2.18 -21.54 3.48
N TYR A 91 -1.95 -22.43 4.45
CA TYR A 91 -1.81 -23.86 4.24
C TYR A 91 -2.95 -24.61 4.93
N GLN A 92 -4.03 -24.83 4.19
CA GLN A 92 -5.20 -25.54 4.70
C GLN A 92 -4.80 -26.94 5.23
N GLY A 93 -5.31 -27.25 6.43
CA GLY A 93 -5.01 -28.50 7.13
C GLY A 93 -3.76 -28.48 8.01
N SER A 94 -3.08 -27.32 8.16
CA SER A 94 -2.02 -27.17 9.15
C SER A 94 -2.55 -27.09 10.57
N THR A 95 -1.84 -27.69 11.52
CA THR A 95 -2.15 -27.63 12.96
C THR A 95 -1.01 -26.94 13.69
N LYS A 96 -1.33 -25.95 14.55
CA LYS A 96 -0.31 -25.26 15.34
C LYS A 96 0.34 -26.22 16.34
N PRO A 97 1.67 -26.46 16.25
CA PRO A 97 2.39 -27.26 17.23
C PRO A 97 2.68 -26.44 18.48
N VAL A 98 3.10 -27.13 19.54
CA VAL A 98 3.84 -26.48 20.62
C VAL A 98 5.26 -26.19 20.09
N PRO A 99 5.74 -24.94 20.10
CA PRO A 99 7.05 -24.63 19.54
C PRO A 99 8.19 -25.16 20.39
N GLU A 100 9.23 -25.66 19.74
CA GLU A 100 10.55 -25.83 20.35
C GLU A 100 11.16 -24.45 20.59
N THR A 101 11.86 -24.25 21.70
CA THR A 101 12.42 -22.95 22.10
C THR A 101 13.92 -23.04 22.28
N SER A 102 14.66 -22.09 21.72
CA SER A 102 16.08 -21.87 22.01
C SER A 102 16.34 -20.40 22.32
N VAL A 103 17.38 -20.13 23.12
CA VAL A 103 17.80 -18.77 23.49
C VAL A 103 19.29 -18.65 23.28
N GLU A 104 19.71 -17.63 22.54
CA GLU A 104 21.12 -17.37 22.22
C GLU A 104 21.34 -15.86 22.07
N ASP A 105 22.36 -15.32 22.73
CA ASP A 105 22.79 -13.92 22.59
C ASP A 105 21.70 -12.85 22.73
N GLY A 106 20.68 -13.11 23.57
CA GLY A 106 19.55 -12.21 23.81
C GLY A 106 18.41 -12.32 22.79
N TRP A 107 18.50 -13.28 21.88
CA TRP A 107 17.45 -13.68 20.95
C TRP A 107 16.79 -14.97 21.45
N THR A 108 15.47 -15.05 21.34
CA THR A 108 14.67 -16.24 21.63
C THR A 108 14.06 -16.74 20.32
N ALA A 109 14.41 -17.95 19.92
CA ALA A 109 13.85 -18.59 18.74
C ALA A 109 12.76 -19.60 19.11
N HIS A 110 11.64 -19.58 18.39
CA HIS A 110 10.59 -20.58 18.45
C HIS A 110 10.44 -21.28 17.11
N SER A 111 10.50 -22.61 17.10
CA SER A 111 10.37 -23.44 15.90
C SER A 111 9.16 -24.35 15.97
N GLY A 112 8.39 -24.41 14.90
CA GLY A 112 7.29 -25.35 14.75
C GLY A 112 7.22 -25.93 13.36
N VAL A 113 6.71 -27.15 13.25
CA VAL A 113 6.47 -27.83 11.99
C VAL A 113 5.06 -28.39 11.95
N SER A 114 4.42 -28.32 10.79
CA SER A 114 3.12 -28.95 10.56
C SER A 114 3.06 -29.54 9.15
N PRO A 115 2.34 -30.67 8.98
CA PRO A 115 1.92 -31.09 7.66
C PRO A 115 0.87 -30.12 7.08
N PHE A 116 0.79 -30.07 5.76
CA PHE A 116 -0.31 -29.47 5.00
C PHE A 116 -0.48 -30.23 3.68
N THR A 117 -1.60 -30.03 2.99
CA THR A 117 -1.85 -30.67 1.69
C THR A 117 -1.60 -29.70 0.54
N TRP A 118 -0.77 -30.10 -0.42
CA TRP A 118 -0.53 -29.36 -1.65
C TRP A 118 -0.74 -30.28 -2.85
N GLN A 119 -1.68 -29.91 -3.74
CA GLN A 119 -2.04 -30.71 -4.92
C GLN A 119 -2.32 -32.20 -4.59
N GLY A 120 -3.02 -32.44 -3.47
CA GLY A 120 -3.37 -33.80 -3.01
C GLY A 120 -2.21 -34.62 -2.41
N LYS A 121 -1.02 -34.02 -2.21
CA LYS A 121 0.14 -34.66 -1.58
C LYS A 121 0.49 -33.98 -0.26
N SER A 122 0.89 -34.80 0.73
CA SER A 122 1.37 -34.31 2.01
C SER A 122 2.68 -33.54 1.83
N SER A 123 2.74 -32.35 2.41
CA SER A 123 3.91 -31.45 2.45
C SER A 123 4.10 -30.95 3.88
N LEU A 124 5.27 -30.41 4.20
CA LEU A 124 5.61 -29.85 5.49
C LEU A 124 5.88 -28.35 5.37
N ILE A 125 5.41 -27.60 6.35
CA ILE A 125 5.76 -26.21 6.60
C ILE A 125 6.46 -26.13 7.96
N LEU A 126 7.65 -25.57 7.96
CA LEU A 126 8.40 -25.18 9.15
C LEU A 126 8.35 -23.66 9.28
N LEU A 127 8.09 -23.19 10.50
CA LEU A 127 8.17 -21.78 10.88
C LEU A 127 9.21 -21.66 12.00
N ASN A 128 10.13 -20.72 11.86
CA ASN A 128 11.06 -20.31 12.90
C ASN A 128 10.90 -18.79 13.09
N THR A 129 10.52 -18.36 14.29
CA THR A 129 10.52 -16.95 14.70
C THR A 129 11.68 -16.72 15.65
N ILE A 130 12.41 -15.62 15.50
CA ILE A 130 13.55 -15.24 16.35
C ILE A 130 13.32 -13.83 16.86
N SER A 131 13.07 -13.70 18.16
CA SER A 131 12.60 -12.46 18.79
C SER A 131 13.60 -11.95 19.83
N GLY A 132 13.92 -10.66 19.82
CA GLY A 132 14.91 -10.07 20.71
C GLY A 132 15.22 -8.64 20.33
N TYR A 133 15.73 -7.84 21.28
CA TYR A 133 16.14 -6.45 21.02
C TYR A 133 15.05 -5.57 20.34
N GLY A 134 13.77 -5.83 20.63
CA GLY A 134 12.63 -5.13 20.02
C GLY A 134 12.38 -5.49 18.55
N ARG A 135 12.93 -6.62 18.08
CA ARG A 135 12.84 -7.10 16.71
C ARG A 135 12.38 -8.55 16.68
N GLU A 136 11.73 -8.90 15.58
CA GLU A 136 11.36 -10.26 15.23
C GLU A 136 11.85 -10.58 13.81
N VAL A 137 12.42 -11.76 13.65
CA VAL A 137 12.84 -12.35 12.38
C VAL A 137 12.04 -13.61 12.15
N VAL A 138 11.58 -13.82 10.91
CA VAL A 138 10.81 -15.01 10.55
C VAL A 138 11.49 -15.74 9.41
N ILE A 139 11.53 -17.07 9.52
CA ILE A 139 12.04 -17.96 8.48
C ILE A 139 11.01 -19.07 8.27
N THR A 140 10.61 -19.28 7.03
CA THR A 140 9.73 -20.39 6.66
C THR A 140 10.44 -21.38 5.75
N VAL A 141 10.10 -22.65 5.90
CA VAL A 141 10.53 -23.69 4.96
C VAL A 141 9.33 -24.54 4.58
N THR A 142 9.01 -24.57 3.29
CA THR A 142 8.05 -25.53 2.74
C THR A 142 8.77 -26.61 1.96
N MET A 143 8.30 -27.85 2.07
CA MET A 143 8.87 -28.99 1.35
C MET A 143 7.86 -30.11 1.20
N ASN A 144 7.99 -30.90 0.14
CA ASN A 144 7.22 -32.15 -0.03
C ASN A 144 8.03 -33.41 0.30
N SER A 145 9.30 -33.26 0.68
CA SER A 145 10.18 -34.34 1.12
C SER A 145 11.31 -33.79 2.00
N GLN A 146 11.89 -34.65 2.84
CA GLN A 146 13.04 -34.29 3.68
C GLN A 146 14.39 -34.38 2.95
N THR A 147 14.39 -34.61 1.62
CA THR A 147 15.61 -34.78 0.80
C THR A 147 16.63 -33.66 1.00
N TYR A 148 16.15 -32.44 1.26
CA TYR A 148 16.99 -31.25 1.40
C TYR A 148 17.19 -30.80 2.85
N MET A 149 16.80 -31.61 3.84
CA MET A 149 16.84 -31.23 5.26
C MET A 149 18.25 -30.87 5.74
N SER A 150 19.29 -31.56 5.27
CA SER A 150 20.68 -31.22 5.59
C SER A 150 21.10 -29.85 5.06
N HIS A 151 20.56 -29.40 3.91
CA HIS A 151 20.82 -28.06 3.38
C HIS A 151 20.09 -26.99 4.20
N ILE A 152 18.86 -27.29 4.63
CA ILE A 152 18.06 -26.41 5.49
C ILE A 152 18.71 -26.24 6.86
N GLN A 153 19.20 -27.32 7.47
CA GLN A 153 19.93 -27.28 8.74
C GLN A 153 21.24 -26.48 8.59
N ALA A 154 22.00 -26.72 7.50
CA ALA A 154 23.20 -25.94 7.23
C ALA A 154 22.90 -24.45 7.06
N PHE A 155 21.77 -24.10 6.42
CA PHE A 155 21.32 -22.72 6.31
C PHE A 155 21.01 -22.11 7.68
N LEU A 156 20.14 -22.76 8.47
CA LEU A 156 19.72 -22.25 9.79
C LEU A 156 20.91 -22.10 10.74
N ASN A 157 21.85 -23.05 10.72
CA ASN A 157 23.08 -22.99 11.53
C ASN A 157 24.06 -21.89 11.07
N SER A 158 23.88 -21.34 9.88
CA SER A 158 24.73 -20.27 9.35
C SER A 158 24.22 -18.86 9.66
N ILE A 159 23.06 -18.77 10.33
CA ILE A 159 22.39 -17.51 10.62
C ILE A 159 23.11 -16.77 11.74
N ASP A 160 23.29 -15.48 11.53
CA ASP A 160 23.90 -14.55 12.47
C ASP A 160 23.08 -13.25 12.45
N LEU A 161 22.67 -12.80 13.64
CA LEU A 161 21.76 -11.68 13.82
C LEU A 161 22.50 -10.47 14.36
N GLN A 162 22.48 -9.39 13.57
CA GLN A 162 23.02 -8.10 13.99
C GLN A 162 22.13 -7.48 15.07
N LYS A 163 22.75 -7.10 16.18
CA LYS A 163 22.07 -6.39 17.27
C LYS A 163 21.83 -4.93 16.85
N PRO A 164 20.62 -4.38 17.01
CA PRO A 164 20.36 -2.97 16.73
C PRO A 164 21.21 -2.06 17.64
N SER A 165 21.91 -1.08 17.07
CA SER A 165 22.72 -0.11 17.81
C SER A 165 21.83 0.84 18.62
N GLN A 166 21.91 0.79 19.96
CA GLN A 166 21.28 1.80 20.83
C GLN A 166 21.96 3.16 20.63
N SER A 167 21.22 4.15 20.13
CA SER A 167 21.67 5.55 20.17
C SER A 167 21.34 6.15 21.55
N PRO A 168 22.27 6.86 22.21
CA PRO A 168 22.01 7.47 23.50
C PRO A 168 21.05 8.65 23.39
N SER A 169 20.10 8.68 24.34
CA SER A 169 19.22 9.81 24.68
C SER A 169 19.96 11.15 24.59
N SER A 170 19.46 12.05 23.75
CA SER A 170 19.85 13.46 23.73
C SER A 170 18.66 14.30 24.19
N THR A 171 18.71 14.74 25.45
CA THR A 171 17.97 15.89 25.96
C THR A 171 18.49 17.15 25.29
N VAL A 172 17.64 17.83 24.51
CA VAL A 172 17.90 19.19 23.99
C VAL A 172 16.69 20.08 24.32
N PRO A 173 16.89 21.33 24.81
CA PRO A 173 15.80 22.20 25.26
C PRO A 173 14.93 22.72 24.12
N ALA A 174 13.67 22.96 24.43
CA ALA A 174 12.61 23.39 23.51
C ALA A 174 12.92 24.71 22.78
N PRO A 175 12.63 24.82 21.47
CA PRO A 175 12.47 26.10 20.82
C PRO A 175 11.07 26.66 21.12
N THR A 176 11.04 27.93 21.54
CA THR A 176 9.82 28.72 21.68
C THR A 176 9.17 28.91 20.31
N LEU A 177 7.99 28.32 20.09
CA LEU A 177 7.12 28.63 18.96
C LEU A 177 5.96 29.48 19.47
N THR A 178 5.83 30.66 18.88
CA THR A 178 4.69 31.57 19.03
C THR A 178 3.40 30.86 18.64
N GLN A 179 2.47 30.82 19.60
CA GLN A 179 1.08 30.40 19.42
C GLN A 179 0.41 31.20 18.31
N SER A 180 -0.15 30.49 17.33
CA SER A 180 -1.35 30.95 16.63
C SER A 180 -2.45 29.96 16.96
N ASP A 181 -3.33 30.35 17.90
CA ASP A 181 -4.56 29.63 18.19
C ASP A 181 -5.42 29.50 16.92
N PRO A 182 -6.05 28.35 16.67
CA PRO A 182 -7.10 28.25 15.67
C PRO A 182 -8.37 28.89 16.23
N LYS A 183 -8.53 30.20 16.02
CA LYS A 183 -9.82 30.88 16.14
C LYS A 183 -10.74 30.39 15.01
N PRO A 184 -12.06 30.20 15.22
CA PRO A 184 -12.96 29.81 14.15
C PRO A 184 -13.03 30.95 13.12
N VAL A 185 -12.54 30.71 11.91
CA VAL A 185 -12.70 31.66 10.80
C VAL A 185 -14.04 31.39 10.14
N THR A 186 -14.98 32.27 10.43
CA THR A 186 -16.14 32.55 9.60
C THR A 186 -15.67 33.21 8.29
N SER A 187 -16.33 32.83 7.18
CA SER A 187 -16.33 33.48 5.85
C SER A 187 -15.25 33.06 4.83
N GLY A 188 -15.71 32.42 3.74
CA GLY A 188 -15.29 32.78 2.38
C GLY A 188 -14.48 31.73 1.61
N ALA A 189 -15.17 30.91 0.82
CA ALA A 189 -14.59 30.27 -0.35
C ALA A 189 -13.86 31.31 -1.21
N ASN A 190 -12.54 31.23 -1.34
CA ASN A 190 -11.79 32.02 -2.35
C ASN A 190 -10.52 31.33 -2.89
N GLY A 191 -10.18 30.11 -2.43
CA GLY A 191 -9.06 29.33 -2.99
C GLY A 191 -9.47 28.20 -3.95
N SER A 192 -10.62 27.55 -3.73
CA SER A 192 -11.03 26.36 -4.50
C SER A 192 -11.72 26.67 -5.84
N GLY A 193 -12.36 27.85 -5.92
CA GLY A 193 -13.22 28.25 -7.04
C GLY A 193 -14.49 27.39 -7.17
N ILE A 194 -14.99 26.85 -6.05
CA ILE A 194 -16.29 26.17 -5.94
C ILE A 194 -17.28 27.15 -5.30
N THR A 195 -18.28 27.65 -6.05
CA THR A 195 -19.27 28.60 -5.50
C THR A 195 -20.27 27.91 -4.57
N LYS A 196 -20.69 26.67 -4.90
CA LYS A 196 -21.54 25.83 -4.05
C LYS A 196 -20.69 24.95 -3.12
N SER A 197 -19.99 25.58 -2.18
CA SER A 197 -19.01 24.91 -1.30
C SER A 197 -19.61 24.06 -0.18
N THR A 198 -20.93 23.89 -0.14
CA THR A 198 -21.64 23.07 0.85
C THR A 198 -22.61 22.14 0.12
N THR A 199 -22.62 20.87 0.50
CA THR A 199 -23.55 19.86 -0.01
C THR A 199 -24.30 19.22 1.15
N TYR A 200 -25.62 19.11 1.00
CA TYR A 200 -26.51 18.41 1.90
C TYR A 200 -26.89 17.09 1.24
N PHE A 201 -26.48 15.97 1.81
CA PHE A 201 -26.78 14.64 1.29
C PHE A 201 -28.12 14.14 1.83
N ASP A 202 -28.82 13.31 1.05
CA ASP A 202 -30.12 12.76 1.40
C ASP A 202 -30.08 11.83 2.62
N ASP A 203 -28.89 11.30 2.95
CA ASP A 203 -28.65 10.48 4.14
C ASP A 203 -28.41 11.30 5.42
N GLY A 204 -28.53 12.63 5.34
CA GLY A 204 -28.41 13.56 6.46
C GLY A 204 -26.99 14.07 6.75
N TRP A 205 -25.97 13.63 5.98
CA TRP A 205 -24.65 14.22 6.09
C TRP A 205 -24.58 15.58 5.40
N THR A 206 -23.83 16.51 5.99
CA THR A 206 -23.52 17.80 5.36
C THR A 206 -22.02 17.90 5.14
N ALA A 207 -21.57 18.09 3.90
CA ALA A 207 -20.18 18.36 3.57
C ALA A 207 -19.96 19.85 3.26
N LYS A 208 -18.84 20.40 3.73
CA LYS A 208 -18.42 21.78 3.48
C LYS A 208 -16.92 21.81 3.12
N ALA A 209 -16.60 22.38 1.97
CA ALA A 209 -15.21 22.58 1.56
C ALA A 209 -14.52 23.62 2.45
N MET A 210 -13.33 23.30 2.95
CA MET A 210 -12.44 24.17 3.70
C MET A 210 -11.09 24.26 2.96
N ASP A 211 -10.13 25.05 3.44
CA ASP A 211 -8.88 25.27 2.70
C ASP A 211 -7.96 24.03 2.66
N ASP A 212 -7.99 23.20 3.70
CA ASP A 212 -7.10 22.04 3.87
C ASP A 212 -7.83 20.68 3.95
N TYR A 213 -9.17 20.70 4.02
CA TYR A 213 -9.99 19.51 4.16
C TYR A 213 -11.44 19.79 3.75
N VAL A 214 -12.25 18.74 3.62
CA VAL A 214 -13.71 18.85 3.66
C VAL A 214 -14.19 18.47 5.05
N LEU A 215 -14.97 19.36 5.67
CA LEU A 215 -15.67 19.05 6.91
C LEU A 215 -17.01 18.39 6.57
N VAL A 216 -17.25 17.20 7.11
CA VAL A 216 -18.51 16.49 6.98
C VAL A 216 -19.10 16.28 8.37
N THR A 217 -20.38 16.59 8.57
CA THR A 217 -21.02 16.51 9.88
C THR A 217 -22.37 15.83 9.79
N LYS A 218 -22.69 15.05 10.81
CA LYS A 218 -24.02 14.51 11.07
C LYS A 218 -24.17 14.31 12.57
N GLU A 219 -25.24 14.87 13.14
CA GLU A 219 -25.52 14.78 14.58
C GLU A 219 -24.30 15.23 15.40
N ASN A 220 -23.79 14.39 16.30
CA ASN A 220 -22.63 14.67 17.14
C ASN A 220 -21.31 14.18 16.53
N THR A 221 -21.33 13.66 15.30
CA THR A 221 -20.16 13.08 14.64
C THR A 221 -19.63 14.02 13.57
N LYS A 222 -18.32 14.26 13.62
CA LYS A 222 -17.58 15.04 12.64
C LYS A 222 -16.67 14.12 11.85
N PHE A 223 -16.42 14.49 10.60
CA PHE A 223 -15.54 13.80 9.70
C PHE A 223 -14.73 14.80 8.89
N TYR A 224 -13.43 14.58 8.76
CA TYR A 224 -12.50 15.43 8.04
C TYR A 224 -11.91 14.62 6.87
N ILE A 225 -12.14 15.08 5.65
CA ILE A 225 -11.50 14.52 4.44
C ILE A 225 -10.32 15.42 4.12
N HIS A 226 -9.11 15.01 4.47
CA HIS A 226 -7.92 15.78 4.18
C HIS A 226 -7.58 15.71 2.69
N TYR A 227 -7.21 16.85 2.11
CA TYR A 227 -6.78 16.89 0.72
C TYR A 227 -5.50 16.08 0.50
N GLY A 228 -5.42 15.46 -0.69
CA GLY A 228 -4.31 14.59 -1.04
C GLY A 228 -2.97 15.32 -0.95
N PHE A 229 -1.96 14.64 -0.41
CA PHE A 229 -0.59 15.15 -0.34
C PHE A 229 0.44 14.13 -0.81
N PRO A 230 1.59 14.57 -1.34
CA PRO A 230 2.60 13.67 -1.89
C PRO A 230 3.08 12.65 -0.87
N ILE A 231 3.35 11.43 -1.35
CA ILE A 231 4.04 10.40 -0.58
C ILE A 231 5.52 10.79 -0.49
N PRO A 232 6.09 10.99 0.71
CA PRO A 232 7.50 11.32 0.85
C PRO A 232 8.41 10.24 0.24
N PRO A 233 9.56 10.59 -0.37
CA PRO A 233 10.45 9.62 -1.01
C PRO A 233 11.05 8.58 -0.06
N ASN A 234 10.98 8.81 1.25
CA ASN A 234 11.40 7.89 2.32
C ASN A 234 10.22 7.43 3.20
N SER A 235 9.00 7.45 2.66
CA SER A 235 7.81 7.04 3.40
C SER A 235 7.94 5.59 3.85
N LEU A 236 7.45 5.30 5.05
CA LEU A 236 7.36 3.94 5.55
C LEU A 236 6.54 3.08 4.58
N SER A 237 6.95 1.84 4.35
CA SER A 237 6.22 0.90 3.49
C SER A 237 5.27 -0.02 4.28
N SER A 238 5.24 0.14 5.61
CA SER A 238 4.37 -0.64 6.50
C SER A 238 3.05 0.10 6.72
N GLU A 239 1.98 -0.66 6.92
CA GLU A 239 0.66 -0.16 7.22
C GLU A 239 0.66 0.68 8.49
N SER A 240 1.16 0.11 9.58
CA SER A 240 1.18 0.76 10.89
C SER A 240 2.07 2.00 10.89
N GLY A 241 3.21 1.93 10.20
CA GLY A 241 4.16 3.03 10.06
C GLY A 241 3.58 4.20 9.27
N THR A 242 3.05 3.91 8.07
CA THR A 242 2.39 4.92 7.23
C THR A 242 1.23 5.58 7.97
N THR A 243 0.42 4.77 8.66
CA THR A 243 -0.73 5.26 9.43
C THR A 243 -0.28 6.14 10.58
N LYS A 244 0.78 5.75 11.31
CA LYS A 244 1.34 6.53 12.41
C LYS A 244 1.93 7.86 11.94
N GLU A 245 2.68 7.87 10.84
CA GLU A 245 3.26 9.09 10.27
C GLU A 245 2.15 10.09 9.91
N ASN A 246 1.09 9.63 9.24
CA ASN A 246 -0.03 10.48 8.87
C ASN A 246 -0.89 10.87 10.07
N TRP A 247 -1.04 10.00 11.07
CA TRP A 247 -1.68 10.32 12.35
C TRP A 247 -0.93 11.43 13.08
N ASP A 248 0.38 11.33 13.19
CA ASP A 248 1.21 12.36 13.84
C ASP A 248 1.08 13.70 13.11
N LYS A 249 1.06 13.67 11.78
CA LYS A 249 0.91 14.86 10.96
C LYS A 249 -0.44 15.56 11.10
N LEU A 250 -1.54 14.80 11.19
CA LEU A 250 -2.89 15.34 11.05
C LEU A 250 -3.69 15.40 12.36
N ILE A 251 -3.45 14.43 13.25
CA ILE A 251 -4.21 14.26 14.49
C ILE A 251 -3.51 14.93 15.68
N THR A 252 -2.23 14.61 15.92
CA THR A 252 -1.52 15.10 17.12
C THR A 252 -1.38 16.63 17.24
N PRO A 253 -1.47 17.45 16.18
CA PRO A 253 -1.53 18.90 16.32
C PRO A 253 -2.84 19.41 16.95
N ARG A 254 -3.94 18.64 16.84
CA ARG A 254 -5.28 19.05 17.30
C ARG A 254 -5.72 18.36 18.60
N TYR A 255 -5.10 17.24 18.94
CA TYR A 255 -5.53 16.39 20.05
C TYR A 255 -4.39 15.99 20.97
N ASP A 256 -4.68 15.93 22.26
CA ASP A 256 -3.84 15.28 23.27
C ASP A 256 -4.29 13.82 23.39
N VAL A 257 -3.56 12.92 22.74
CA VAL A 257 -3.92 11.50 22.59
C VAL A 257 -3.68 10.75 23.90
N ILE A 258 -4.72 10.08 24.39
CA ILE A 258 -4.71 9.27 25.63
C ILE A 258 -4.34 7.82 25.31
N ASN A 259 -5.00 7.25 24.31
CA ASN A 259 -4.75 5.89 23.83
C ASN A 259 -4.75 5.88 22.30
N LEU A 260 -3.83 5.12 21.71
CA LEU A 260 -3.70 4.93 20.28
C LEU A 260 -3.58 3.44 19.98
N TRP A 261 -4.51 2.94 19.19
CA TRP A 261 -4.40 1.66 18.52
C TRP A 261 -4.09 1.88 17.04
N LEU A 262 -3.03 1.26 16.55
CA LEU A 262 -2.69 1.19 15.14
C LEU A 262 -3.08 -0.18 14.62
N ASN A 263 -3.70 -0.25 13.44
CA ASN A 263 -3.91 -1.54 12.79
C ASN A 263 -2.52 -2.16 12.52
N PRO A 264 -2.26 -3.37 13.04
CA PRO A 264 -0.93 -3.95 12.97
C PRO A 264 -0.56 -4.33 11.54
N ASP A 265 0.74 -4.39 11.27
CA ASP A 265 1.30 -4.88 10.01
C ASP A 265 1.09 -6.40 9.90
N VAL A 266 -0.13 -6.82 9.59
CA VAL A 266 -0.46 -8.21 9.26
C VAL A 266 -0.34 -8.39 7.75
N GLY A 267 0.46 -9.37 7.31
CA GLY A 267 0.63 -9.67 5.89
C GLY A 267 -0.70 -10.07 5.24
N SER A 268 -1.42 -9.10 4.67
CA SER A 268 -2.69 -9.35 4.00
C SER A 268 -2.43 -10.14 2.71
N PHE A 269 -2.89 -11.41 2.68
CA PHE A 269 -2.93 -12.19 1.44
C PHE A 269 -3.79 -11.43 0.41
N GLY A 270 -3.13 -10.87 -0.61
CA GLY A 270 -3.76 -10.02 -1.63
C GLY A 270 -3.38 -8.53 -1.58
N GLY A 271 -2.47 -8.10 -0.69
CA GLY A 271 -1.93 -6.73 -0.70
C GLY A 271 -2.91 -5.65 -0.20
N LEU A 272 -3.93 -6.02 0.56
CA LEU A 272 -4.95 -5.10 1.08
C LEU A 272 -4.61 -4.70 2.52
N TYR A 273 -3.84 -3.63 2.67
CA TYR A 273 -3.63 -2.92 3.93
C TYR A 273 -4.83 -2.02 4.25
N ASN A 274 -5.23 -1.91 5.52
CA ASN A 274 -6.34 -1.03 5.92
C ASN A 274 -5.89 0.42 6.18
N TYR A 275 -4.64 0.61 6.58
CA TYR A 275 -4.00 1.83 7.05
C TYR A 275 -4.85 2.59 8.06
N TYR A 276 -5.31 1.89 9.10
CA TYR A 276 -6.28 2.39 10.06
C TYR A 276 -5.68 2.56 11.46
N ALA A 277 -6.16 3.57 12.17
CA ALA A 277 -5.87 3.79 13.58
C ALA A 277 -7.13 4.25 14.31
N GLU A 278 -7.22 3.97 15.61
CA GLU A 278 -8.24 4.56 16.45
C GLU A 278 -7.71 4.89 17.85
N GLY A 279 -8.36 5.82 18.53
CA GLY A 279 -7.88 6.26 19.82
C GLY A 279 -8.85 7.14 20.58
N THR A 280 -8.61 7.28 21.87
CA THR A 280 -9.24 8.31 22.70
C THR A 280 -8.28 9.47 22.88
N ALA A 281 -8.80 10.69 22.87
CA ALA A 281 -8.00 11.90 22.99
C ALA A 281 -8.80 13.05 23.60
N ILE A 282 -8.11 14.10 24.04
CA ILE A 282 -8.72 15.39 24.38
C ILE A 282 -8.55 16.34 23.20
N GLU A 283 -9.65 16.91 22.70
CA GLU A 283 -9.61 17.94 21.66
C GLU A 283 -9.11 19.27 22.26
N ARG A 284 -7.97 19.78 21.79
CA ARG A 284 -7.32 20.96 22.39
C ARG A 284 -8.19 22.21 22.36
N SER A 285 -9.00 22.38 21.33
CA SER A 285 -9.83 23.57 21.16
C SER A 285 -11.05 23.61 22.09
N THR A 286 -11.52 22.45 22.56
CA THR A 286 -12.74 22.35 23.37
C THR A 286 -12.49 21.81 24.77
N GLY A 287 -11.38 21.11 24.99
CA GLY A 287 -11.08 20.40 26.23
C GLY A 287 -11.90 19.11 26.41
N ASN A 288 -12.72 18.74 25.43
CA ASN A 288 -13.58 17.56 25.53
C ASN A 288 -12.82 16.29 25.16
N GLN A 289 -13.11 15.21 25.89
CA GLN A 289 -12.69 13.87 25.47
C GLN A 289 -13.50 13.41 24.26
N VAL A 290 -12.81 12.81 23.30
CA VAL A 290 -13.37 12.29 22.05
C VAL A 290 -12.79 10.92 21.71
N PHE A 291 -13.50 10.20 20.86
CA PHE A 291 -13.02 9.01 20.15
C PHE A 291 -12.73 9.38 18.69
N ILE A 292 -11.57 8.95 18.19
CA ILE A 292 -11.07 9.25 16.86
C ILE A 292 -10.85 7.93 16.12
N GLY A 293 -11.42 7.81 14.93
CA GLY A 293 -11.05 6.82 13.92
C GLY A 293 -10.33 7.51 12.78
N PHE A 294 -9.23 6.94 12.31
CA PHE A 294 -8.37 7.54 11.29
C PHE A 294 -7.98 6.51 10.25
N ARG A 295 -7.92 6.92 8.99
CA ARG A 295 -7.50 6.05 7.90
C ARG A 295 -6.69 6.77 6.85
N THR A 296 -5.59 6.17 6.42
CA THR A 296 -4.85 6.57 5.21
C THR A 296 -5.33 5.75 4.01
N ILE A 297 -5.41 6.37 2.85
CA ILE A 297 -5.71 5.75 1.57
C ILE A 297 -4.57 6.13 0.63
N ILE A 298 -3.91 5.13 0.06
CA ILE A 298 -2.78 5.33 -0.87
C ILE A 298 -3.28 5.13 -2.30
N ASN A 299 -3.19 6.18 -3.11
CA ASN A 299 -3.49 6.11 -4.55
C ASN A 299 -2.69 7.19 -5.30
N GLY A 300 -1.41 6.94 -5.57
CA GLY A 300 -0.47 7.92 -6.15
C GLY A 300 -0.10 9.10 -5.22
N ALA A 301 -0.89 9.32 -4.18
CA ALA A 301 -0.72 10.28 -3.09
C ALA A 301 -1.34 9.69 -1.80
N TYR A 302 -1.06 10.31 -0.65
CA TYR A 302 -1.77 10.03 0.59
C TYR A 302 -3.07 10.84 0.67
N PHE A 303 -4.18 10.15 0.89
CA PHE A 303 -5.47 10.73 1.22
C PHE A 303 -5.86 10.23 2.61
N CYS A 304 -6.09 11.15 3.55
CA CYS A 304 -6.39 10.77 4.92
C CYS A 304 -7.81 11.18 5.29
N VAL A 305 -8.45 10.35 6.09
CA VAL A 305 -9.78 10.62 6.62
C VAL A 305 -9.78 10.43 8.13
N GLU A 306 -10.48 11.30 8.82
CA GLU A 306 -10.57 11.32 10.27
C GLU A 306 -12.04 11.47 10.68
N ALA A 307 -12.55 10.54 11.48
CA ALA A 307 -13.85 10.60 12.10
C ALA A 307 -13.71 10.84 13.60
N VAL A 308 -14.49 11.77 14.13
CA VAL A 308 -14.46 12.19 15.54
C VAL A 308 -15.86 12.17 16.11
N ALA A 309 -16.03 11.47 17.23
CA ALA A 309 -17.29 11.41 17.97
C ALA A 309 -17.03 11.58 19.48
N PRO A 310 -18.04 11.97 20.29
CA PRO A 310 -17.92 12.07 21.74
C PRO A 310 -17.50 10.76 22.42
N THR A 311 -17.98 9.61 21.91
CA THR A 311 -17.66 8.28 22.45
C THR A 311 -17.48 7.25 21.34
N LYS A 312 -16.92 6.07 21.67
CA LYS A 312 -16.79 4.95 20.74
C LYS A 312 -18.16 4.42 20.31
N GLU A 313 -19.14 4.42 21.20
CA GLU A 313 -20.51 3.99 20.89
C GLU A 313 -21.16 4.92 19.85
N GLU A 314 -21.00 6.23 20.00
CA GLU A 314 -21.48 7.20 19.01
C GLU A 314 -20.77 7.04 17.67
N TYR A 315 -19.45 6.84 17.69
CA TYR A 315 -18.67 6.55 16.49
C TYR A 315 -19.19 5.32 15.74
N LEU A 316 -19.44 4.22 16.45
CA LEU A 316 -19.86 2.95 15.85
C LEU A 316 -21.28 2.99 15.26
N LYS A 317 -22.13 3.97 15.62
CA LYS A 317 -23.43 4.17 14.96
C LYS A 317 -23.30 4.51 13.48
N HIS A 318 -22.24 5.25 13.13
CA HIS A 318 -21.98 5.69 11.76
C HIS A 318 -20.87 4.87 11.09
N PHE A 319 -19.93 4.34 11.88
CA PHE A 319 -18.76 3.60 11.39
C PHE A 319 -18.65 2.23 12.07
N PRO A 320 -19.56 1.27 11.77
CA PRO A 320 -19.59 -0.03 12.45
C PRO A 320 -18.39 -0.93 12.12
N SER A 321 -17.56 -0.56 11.13
CA SER A 321 -16.38 -1.32 10.73
C SER A 321 -15.23 -0.41 10.27
N ILE A 322 -14.00 -0.92 10.31
CA ILE A 322 -12.80 -0.25 9.77
C ILE A 322 -12.97 0.13 8.28
N ALA A 323 -13.73 -0.67 7.53
CA ALA A 323 -13.99 -0.41 6.11
C ALA A 323 -14.81 0.87 5.88
N SER A 324 -15.70 1.21 6.81
CA SER A 324 -16.70 2.28 6.67
C SER A 324 -16.10 3.68 6.47
N LEU A 325 -14.86 3.94 6.91
CA LEU A 325 -14.21 5.23 6.70
C LEU A 325 -13.77 5.46 5.24
N LYS A 326 -13.52 4.41 4.45
CA LYS A 326 -13.08 4.56 3.05
C LYS A 326 -14.18 5.13 2.16
N ASP A 327 -15.42 4.73 2.40
CA ASP A 327 -16.56 5.10 1.55
C ASP A 327 -16.91 6.58 1.67
N MET A 328 -16.58 7.20 2.81
CA MET A 328 -16.88 8.59 3.09
C MET A 328 -16.06 9.61 2.28
N ARG A 329 -15.00 9.19 1.56
CA ARG A 329 -14.35 10.07 0.58
C ARG A 329 -15.33 10.56 -0.50
N GLY A 330 -16.38 9.80 -0.78
CA GLY A 330 -17.45 10.20 -1.70
C GLY A 330 -18.19 11.48 -1.28
N SER A 331 -18.09 11.89 -0.01
CA SER A 331 -18.66 13.14 0.48
C SER A 331 -17.86 14.39 0.07
N ASN A 332 -16.66 14.24 -0.51
CA ASN A 332 -15.95 15.34 -1.18
C ASN A 332 -16.54 15.59 -2.58
N ARG A 333 -17.80 16.01 -2.59
CA ARG A 333 -18.60 16.16 -3.79
C ARG A 333 -19.46 17.40 -3.67
N PHE A 334 -19.25 18.35 -4.59
CA PHE A 334 -19.92 19.65 -4.59
C PHE A 334 -20.62 19.91 -5.91
N ALA A 335 -21.78 20.53 -5.85
CA ALA A 335 -22.57 20.86 -7.02
C ALA A 335 -21.80 21.78 -7.97
N VAL A 336 -21.95 21.55 -9.27
CA VAL A 336 -21.36 22.41 -10.29
C VAL A 336 -22.27 23.62 -10.56
N THR A 337 -21.66 24.71 -11.03
CA THR A 337 -22.39 25.84 -11.60
C THR A 337 -21.80 26.16 -12.96
N LYS A 338 -22.61 26.80 -13.82
CA LYS A 338 -22.15 27.26 -15.13
C LYS A 338 -20.91 28.15 -15.01
N GLN A 339 -20.91 29.09 -14.06
CA GLN A 339 -19.77 29.98 -13.80
C GLN A 339 -18.51 29.19 -13.46
N ASP A 340 -18.63 28.15 -12.64
CA ASP A 340 -17.47 27.38 -12.16
C ASP A 340 -16.90 26.43 -13.22
N VAL A 341 -17.74 25.95 -14.14
CA VAL A 341 -17.36 25.02 -15.22
C VAL A 341 -16.71 25.75 -16.40
N VAL A 342 -17.06 27.02 -16.66
CA VAL A 342 -16.42 27.78 -17.75
C VAL A 342 -14.89 27.84 -17.58
N GLY A 343 -14.19 27.55 -18.67
CA GLY A 343 -12.73 27.49 -18.73
C GLY A 343 -12.24 26.25 -19.49
N ASP A 344 -10.92 26.10 -19.46
CA ASP A 344 -10.20 25.03 -20.15
C ASP A 344 -9.81 23.98 -19.11
N TRP A 345 -10.03 22.73 -19.46
CA TRP A 345 -9.89 21.60 -18.55
C TRP A 345 -9.15 20.47 -19.25
N SER A 346 -8.27 19.80 -18.51
CA SER A 346 -7.50 18.68 -19.03
C SER A 346 -7.48 17.53 -18.04
N GLY A 347 -7.33 16.32 -18.55
CA GLY A 347 -7.19 15.10 -17.78
C GLY A 347 -6.41 14.06 -18.57
N SER A 348 -5.91 13.05 -17.86
CA SER A 348 -5.24 11.90 -18.47
C SER A 348 -5.74 10.63 -17.82
N ASP A 349 -6.00 9.60 -18.62
CA ASP A 349 -6.42 8.27 -18.17
C ASP A 349 -5.43 7.19 -18.61
N GLY A 350 -5.30 6.13 -17.79
CA GLY A 350 -4.41 5.00 -18.06
C GLY A 350 -4.97 3.71 -17.45
N SER A 351 -5.02 2.63 -18.22
CA SER A 351 -5.43 1.29 -17.77
C SER A 351 -4.61 0.19 -18.44
N ALA A 352 -4.38 -0.93 -17.75
CA ALA A 352 -3.67 -2.09 -18.26
C ALA A 352 -4.40 -3.39 -17.86
N LEU A 353 -4.62 -4.28 -18.83
CA LEU A 353 -5.21 -5.59 -18.70
C LEU A 353 -4.20 -6.65 -19.10
N GLN A 354 -3.82 -7.52 -18.17
CA GLN A 354 -2.83 -8.56 -18.40
C GLN A 354 -3.55 -9.91 -18.56
N TYR A 355 -3.35 -10.56 -19.71
CA TYR A 355 -3.93 -11.86 -20.01
C TYR A 355 -2.99 -12.97 -19.56
N TYR A 356 -3.59 -14.06 -19.06
CA TYR A 356 -2.88 -15.28 -18.67
C TYR A 356 -3.56 -16.48 -19.31
N ASN A 357 -2.77 -17.42 -19.82
CA ASN A 357 -3.30 -18.67 -20.36
C ASN A 357 -3.77 -19.56 -19.21
N VAL A 358 -5.08 -19.79 -19.12
CA VAL A 358 -5.72 -20.51 -18.02
C VAL A 358 -5.30 -21.99 -17.87
N TYR A 359 -4.64 -22.58 -18.87
CA TYR A 359 -4.16 -23.97 -18.82
C TYR A 359 -2.66 -24.10 -18.50
N THR A 360 -1.86 -23.06 -18.75
CA THR A 360 -0.39 -23.12 -18.61
C THR A 360 0.19 -22.06 -17.67
N GLY A 361 -0.62 -21.10 -17.21
CA GLY A 361 -0.19 -20.00 -16.33
C GLY A 361 0.79 -19.01 -16.97
N GLN A 362 1.12 -19.17 -18.26
CA GLN A 362 2.00 -18.29 -19.02
C GLN A 362 1.26 -16.97 -19.36
N SER A 363 1.96 -15.83 -19.35
CA SER A 363 1.39 -14.55 -19.78
C SER A 363 1.01 -14.63 -21.26
N ALA A 364 -0.26 -14.33 -21.57
CA ALA A 364 -0.83 -14.36 -22.93
C ALA A 364 -0.82 -12.96 -23.59
N GLY A 365 -0.08 -12.01 -23.01
CA GLY A 365 0.02 -10.61 -23.47
C GLY A 365 -0.62 -9.61 -22.50
N MET A 366 -0.30 -8.33 -22.66
CA MET A 366 -0.87 -7.21 -21.88
C MET A 366 -1.45 -6.19 -22.84
N GLN A 367 -2.72 -5.82 -22.66
CA GLN A 367 -3.36 -4.72 -23.36
C GLN A 367 -3.33 -3.47 -22.47
N TYR A 368 -2.95 -2.32 -23.01
CA TYR A 368 -2.96 -1.06 -22.28
C TYR A 368 -3.77 -0.01 -23.05
N SER A 369 -4.37 0.91 -22.32
CA SER A 369 -5.02 2.11 -22.83
C SER A 369 -4.42 3.31 -22.11
N GLN A 370 -3.97 4.31 -22.85
CA GLN A 370 -3.57 5.62 -22.32
C GLN A 370 -4.29 6.70 -23.11
N GLY A 371 -4.86 7.69 -22.42
CA GLY A 371 -5.66 8.73 -23.05
C GLY A 371 -5.40 10.11 -22.46
N GLY A 372 -5.56 11.13 -23.29
CA GLY A 372 -5.57 12.55 -22.95
C GLY A 372 -6.94 13.13 -23.28
N GLN A 373 -7.49 13.89 -22.35
CA GLN A 373 -8.83 14.46 -22.40
C GLN A 373 -8.73 15.96 -22.24
N GLU A 374 -9.31 16.72 -23.15
CA GLU A 374 -9.39 18.18 -23.08
C GLU A 374 -10.83 18.61 -23.28
N PHE A 375 -11.31 19.51 -22.42
CA PHE A 375 -12.62 20.13 -22.52
C PHE A 375 -12.49 21.64 -22.42
N PHE A 376 -13.10 22.35 -23.36
CA PHE A 376 -13.07 23.80 -23.47
C PHE A 376 -14.49 24.32 -23.36
N PHE A 377 -14.89 24.81 -22.18
CA PHE A 377 -16.22 25.36 -21.94
C PHE A 377 -16.20 26.88 -22.07
N ARG A 378 -17.03 27.43 -22.96
CA ARG A 378 -17.08 28.87 -23.21
C ARG A 378 -18.32 29.49 -22.57
N SER A 379 -18.25 30.79 -22.27
CA SER A 379 -19.36 31.53 -21.66
C SER A 379 -20.56 31.72 -22.60
N THR A 380 -20.39 31.44 -23.90
CA THR A 380 -21.44 31.46 -24.94
C THR A 380 -22.24 30.16 -25.01
N ASP A 381 -21.99 29.22 -24.09
CA ASP A 381 -22.61 27.89 -24.00
C ASP A 381 -22.09 26.88 -25.00
N ASP A 382 -21.09 27.27 -25.80
CA ASP A 382 -20.38 26.35 -26.68
C ASP A 382 -19.31 25.58 -25.92
N TYR A 383 -19.09 24.33 -26.31
CA TYR A 383 -17.95 23.54 -25.86
C TYR A 383 -17.21 22.89 -27.03
N ASN A 384 -15.92 22.63 -26.81
CA ASN A 384 -15.15 21.69 -27.62
C ASN A 384 -14.55 20.66 -26.68
N ALA A 385 -14.45 19.41 -27.14
CA ALA A 385 -13.72 18.37 -26.44
C ALA A 385 -12.82 17.60 -27.40
N ASN A 386 -11.66 17.21 -26.91
CA ASN A 386 -10.69 16.39 -27.62
C ASN A 386 -10.33 15.21 -26.71
N ILE A 387 -10.71 14.00 -27.13
CA ILE A 387 -10.45 12.77 -26.40
C ILE A 387 -9.53 11.95 -27.29
N SER A 388 -8.27 11.90 -26.91
CA SER A 388 -7.24 11.18 -27.64
C SER A 388 -6.76 10.01 -26.80
N GLY A 389 -6.36 8.93 -27.45
CA GLY A 389 -5.76 7.82 -26.73
C GLY A 389 -5.12 6.80 -27.64
N ALA A 390 -4.36 5.91 -27.03
CA ALA A 390 -3.71 4.79 -27.67
C ALA A 390 -4.12 3.51 -26.94
N ILE A 391 -4.66 2.56 -27.68
CA ILE A 391 -4.94 1.20 -27.20
C ILE A 391 -4.01 0.26 -27.94
N GLY A 392 -3.27 -0.57 -27.22
CA GLY A 392 -2.31 -1.49 -27.83
C GLY A 392 -2.05 -2.71 -26.97
N THR A 393 -1.48 -3.74 -27.59
CA THR A 393 -0.94 -4.93 -26.90
C THR A 393 0.59 -4.83 -26.84
N MET A 394 1.21 -5.30 -25.76
CA MET A 394 2.67 -5.37 -25.66
C MET A 394 3.24 -6.20 -26.82
N GLY A 395 4.00 -5.56 -27.71
CA GLY A 395 4.59 -6.18 -28.90
C GLY A 395 3.68 -6.25 -30.14
N GLY A 396 2.48 -5.66 -30.11
CA GLY A 396 1.53 -5.63 -31.22
C GLY A 396 1.20 -4.20 -31.73
N SER A 397 0.28 -4.11 -32.69
CA SER A 397 -0.17 -2.85 -33.28
C SER A 397 -0.87 -1.95 -32.24
N GLN A 398 -0.51 -0.66 -32.25
CA GLN A 398 -1.16 0.38 -31.46
C GLN A 398 -2.24 1.04 -32.31
N VAL A 399 -3.45 1.15 -31.78
CA VAL A 399 -4.54 1.92 -32.38
C VAL A 399 -4.64 3.24 -31.64
N PHE A 400 -4.34 4.32 -32.35
CA PHE A 400 -4.54 5.68 -31.87
C PHE A 400 -5.94 6.15 -32.27
N PHE A 401 -6.66 6.73 -31.34
CA PHE A 401 -7.93 7.40 -31.60
C PHE A 401 -7.83 8.86 -31.18
N ASN A 402 -8.59 9.71 -31.87
CA ASN A 402 -8.69 11.13 -31.60
C ASN A 402 -10.13 11.54 -31.92
N ASP A 403 -10.96 11.53 -30.89
CA ASP A 403 -12.37 11.84 -30.97
C ASP A 403 -12.59 13.30 -30.57
N LYS A 404 -13.07 14.08 -31.54
CA LYS A 404 -13.41 15.48 -31.34
C LYS A 404 -14.91 15.63 -31.22
N HIS A 405 -15.33 16.39 -30.21
CA HIS A 405 -16.73 16.75 -30.01
C HIS A 405 -16.88 18.26 -29.95
N LYS A 406 -17.99 18.75 -30.47
CA LYS A 406 -18.37 20.16 -30.40
C LYS A 406 -19.88 20.26 -30.35
N GLY A 407 -20.35 21.32 -29.69
CA GLY A 407 -21.77 21.62 -29.58
C GLY A 407 -21.98 22.62 -28.46
N THR A 408 -23.17 22.57 -27.87
CA THR A 408 -23.52 23.38 -26.71
C THR A 408 -23.59 22.55 -25.44
N PHE A 409 -23.45 23.19 -24.29
CA PHE A 409 -23.61 22.56 -22.98
C PHE A 409 -24.58 23.32 -22.08
N ASN A 410 -25.26 22.59 -21.19
CA ASN A 410 -26.08 23.14 -20.12
C ASN A 410 -25.69 22.50 -18.79
N VAL A 411 -25.74 23.28 -17.71
CA VAL A 411 -25.29 22.85 -16.38
C VAL A 411 -26.45 22.93 -15.38
N THR A 412 -26.67 21.85 -14.63
CA THR A 412 -27.45 21.81 -13.39
C THR A 412 -26.53 21.43 -12.24
N ASP A 413 -27.05 21.34 -11.02
CA ASP A 413 -26.22 21.08 -9.82
C ASP A 413 -25.40 19.80 -9.91
N TRP A 414 -25.92 18.76 -10.57
CA TRP A 414 -25.28 17.44 -10.61
C TRP A 414 -25.14 16.87 -12.01
N GLU A 415 -25.44 17.65 -13.04
CA GLU A 415 -25.38 17.20 -14.43
C GLU A 415 -24.85 18.26 -15.38
N ILE A 416 -24.12 17.80 -16.39
CA ILE A 416 -23.80 18.59 -17.58
C ILE A 416 -24.36 17.86 -18.78
N THR A 417 -25.16 18.55 -19.58
CA THR A 417 -25.75 18.01 -20.81
C THR A 417 -25.05 18.63 -21.99
N PHE A 418 -24.53 17.81 -22.90
CA PHE A 418 -23.88 18.22 -24.14
C PHE A 418 -24.77 17.88 -25.34
N THR A 419 -24.81 18.78 -26.32
CA THR A 419 -25.32 18.46 -27.67
C THR A 419 -24.16 18.07 -28.58
N GLY A 420 -24.40 17.17 -29.56
CA GLY A 420 -23.38 16.80 -30.55
C GLY A 420 -22.26 15.88 -30.04
N TYR A 421 -22.26 15.49 -28.77
CA TYR A 421 -21.31 14.51 -28.23
C TYR A 421 -21.53 13.14 -28.87
N GLY A 422 -20.59 12.69 -29.69
CA GLY A 422 -20.77 11.48 -30.52
C GLY A 422 -21.97 11.56 -31.46
N GLY A 423 -22.34 12.78 -31.90
CA GLY A 423 -23.49 13.01 -32.79
C GLY A 423 -24.86 13.02 -32.12
N LYS A 424 -24.93 12.93 -30.78
CA LYS A 424 -26.19 12.92 -30.02
C LYS A 424 -26.15 13.86 -28.82
N THR A 425 -27.32 14.11 -28.22
CA THR A 425 -27.38 14.73 -26.89
C THR A 425 -26.94 13.71 -25.85
N GLN A 426 -26.02 14.11 -24.98
CA GLN A 426 -25.43 13.26 -23.97
C GLN A 426 -25.45 13.94 -22.61
N VAL A 427 -25.98 13.23 -21.62
CA VAL A 427 -26.01 13.69 -20.22
C VAL A 427 -24.85 13.04 -19.46
N PHE A 428 -24.16 13.84 -18.67
CA PHE A 428 -23.13 13.43 -17.74
C PHE A 428 -23.58 13.80 -16.33
N THR A 429 -23.36 12.90 -15.38
CA THR A 429 -23.31 13.31 -13.97
C THR A 429 -22.04 14.13 -13.76
N ALA A 430 -22.14 15.22 -13.02
CA ALA A 430 -21.04 16.15 -12.81
C ALA A 430 -20.95 16.60 -11.35
N TYR A 431 -19.74 16.82 -10.86
CA TYR A 431 -19.48 17.41 -9.55
C TYR A 431 -18.04 17.92 -9.45
N PHE A 432 -17.79 18.80 -8.48
CA PHE A 432 -16.43 19.16 -8.08
C PHE A 432 -15.98 18.31 -6.89
N GLU A 433 -14.76 17.75 -6.99
CA GLU A 433 -13.96 17.33 -5.84
C GLU A 433 -13.10 18.53 -5.41
N ALA A 434 -13.20 18.95 -4.14
CA ALA A 434 -12.34 20.00 -3.61
C ALA A 434 -10.94 19.45 -3.32
N VAL A 435 -9.91 20.22 -3.67
CA VAL A 435 -8.50 19.90 -3.40
C VAL A 435 -7.79 21.15 -2.90
N ARG A 436 -6.58 20.99 -2.34
CA ARG A 436 -5.81 22.13 -1.83
C ARG A 436 -5.55 23.12 -2.97
N GLY A 437 -6.06 24.35 -2.79
CA GLY A 437 -5.88 25.45 -3.74
C GLY A 437 -6.61 25.28 -5.08
N GLY A 438 -7.61 24.40 -5.18
CA GLY A 438 -8.34 24.19 -6.43
C GLY A 438 -9.51 23.22 -6.34
N ARG A 439 -9.87 22.65 -7.49
CA ARG A 439 -10.94 21.66 -7.66
C ARG A 439 -10.67 20.76 -8.86
N ILE A 440 -11.21 19.55 -8.81
CA ILE A 440 -11.26 18.61 -9.94
C ILE A 440 -12.72 18.54 -10.40
N LEU A 441 -12.97 18.73 -11.69
CA LEU A 441 -14.28 18.51 -12.30
C LEU A 441 -14.39 17.04 -12.68
N HIS A 442 -15.31 16.32 -12.05
CA HIS A 442 -15.66 14.96 -12.42
C HIS A 442 -16.86 14.98 -13.35
N MET A 443 -16.76 14.31 -14.51
CA MET A 443 -17.89 14.08 -15.41
C MET A 443 -17.97 12.60 -15.78
N ALA A 444 -19.05 11.92 -15.41
CA ALA A 444 -19.30 10.52 -15.79
C ALA A 444 -20.56 10.41 -16.63
N LYS A 445 -20.45 9.77 -17.80
CA LYS A 445 -21.56 9.63 -18.75
C LYS A 445 -22.71 8.83 -18.13
N LYS A 446 -23.94 9.35 -18.16
CA LYS A 446 -25.07 8.78 -17.39
C LYS A 446 -25.52 7.40 -17.91
N ASP A 447 -25.51 7.18 -19.23
CA ASP A 447 -25.82 5.90 -19.90
C ASP A 447 -24.61 4.97 -20.01
N ALA A 448 -23.40 5.43 -19.65
CA ALA A 448 -22.19 4.61 -19.61
C ALA A 448 -21.21 5.13 -18.54
N PRO A 449 -21.48 4.93 -17.24
CA PRO A 449 -20.71 5.58 -16.16
C PRO A 449 -19.22 5.20 -16.10
N GLY A 450 -18.82 4.10 -16.74
CA GLY A 450 -17.41 3.75 -16.92
C GLY A 450 -16.63 4.75 -17.79
N VAL A 451 -17.32 5.56 -18.59
CA VAL A 451 -16.75 6.73 -19.27
C VAL A 451 -16.78 7.90 -18.29
N HIS A 452 -15.65 8.11 -17.61
CA HIS A 452 -15.49 9.09 -16.55
C HIS A 452 -14.23 9.93 -16.76
N TYR A 453 -14.40 11.25 -16.62
CA TYR A 453 -13.39 12.26 -16.87
C TYR A 453 -13.10 13.04 -15.58
N PRO A 454 -11.99 12.75 -14.88
CA PRO A 454 -11.46 13.62 -13.83
C PRO A 454 -10.60 14.72 -14.47
N LEU A 455 -11.06 15.96 -14.40
CA LEU A 455 -10.47 17.08 -15.13
C LEU A 455 -9.95 18.16 -14.18
N VAL A 456 -8.71 18.59 -14.40
CA VAL A 456 -8.10 19.74 -13.73
C VAL A 456 -8.18 20.99 -14.60
N LYS A 457 -8.39 22.15 -13.98
CA LYS A 457 -8.47 23.42 -14.70
C LYS A 457 -7.09 23.83 -15.22
N VAL A 458 -6.99 24.08 -16.52
CA VAL A 458 -5.79 24.62 -17.16
C VAL A 458 -5.79 26.13 -16.95
N LYS A 459 -4.63 26.67 -16.58
CA LYS A 459 -4.47 28.11 -16.36
C LYS A 459 -4.36 28.88 -17.67
#